data_AF-A0A2N2BS83-F1
#
_entry.id   AF-A0A2N2BS83-F1
#
_cell.length_a   1.000
_cell.length_b   1.000
_cell.length_c   1.000
_cell.angle_alpha   90.00
_cell.angle_beta   90.00
_cell.angle_gamma   90.00
#
_symmetry.space_group_name_H-M   'P 1'
#
loop_
_entity.id
_entity.type
_entity.pdbx_description
1 polymer ?
#
loop_
_entity_poly.entity_id
_entity_poly.type
_entity_poly.pdbx_seq_one_letter_code
_entity_poly.pdbx_strand_id
1 'polypeptide(L)'
;MYKLVMTSGKSKKTILAPKGTRYDDANDYSIVVKATYENTSLLLTGDAEAVSERQIVSNGSDLTVTVLKVGYHGSRASTGDRFQDKVNHKVVVISVQRE
;
A
#
# COMPACT_ATOMS: atom_id res chain seq x y z
N MET A 1 -2.26 9.44 -15.95
CA MET A 1 -2.15 9.43 -14.46
C MET A 1 -0.69 9.17 -14.11
N TYR A 2 -0.04 10.10 -13.42
CA TYR A 2 1.41 10.01 -13.17
C TYR A 2 1.72 8.99 -12.06
N LYS A 3 2.87 8.33 -12.19
CA LYS A 3 3.42 7.38 -11.22
C LYS A 3 4.78 7.92 -10.80
N LEU A 4 4.93 8.32 -9.54
CA LEU A 4 6.23 8.76 -9.03
C LEU A 4 7.06 7.52 -8.72
N VAL A 5 8.22 7.42 -9.37
CA VAL A 5 9.20 6.34 -9.17
C VAL A 5 10.53 6.97 -8.81
N MET A 6 11.13 6.51 -7.72
CA MET A 6 12.43 6.94 -7.24
C MET A 6 13.37 5.74 -7.17
N THR A 7 14.55 5.85 -7.77
CA THR A 7 15.56 4.79 -7.77
C THR A 7 16.87 5.30 -7.18
N SER A 8 17.49 4.51 -6.31
CA SER A 8 18.83 4.79 -5.76
C SER A 8 19.57 3.48 -5.54
N GLY A 9 20.65 3.25 -6.29
CA GLY A 9 21.31 1.96 -6.38
C GLY A 9 20.33 0.83 -6.72
N LYS A 10 20.35 -0.24 -5.90
CA LYS A 10 19.47 -1.41 -6.01
C LYS A 10 18.06 -1.20 -5.43
N SER A 11 17.78 0.01 -4.92
CA SER A 11 16.48 0.34 -4.33
C SER A 11 15.56 1.05 -5.31
N LYS A 12 14.30 0.63 -5.37
CA LYS A 12 13.23 1.27 -6.13
C LYS A 12 12.04 1.54 -5.22
N LYS A 13 11.48 2.75 -5.28
CA LYS A 13 10.28 3.14 -4.56
C LYS A 13 9.26 3.67 -5.55
N THR A 14 8.02 3.27 -5.38
CA THR A 14 6.89 3.67 -6.21
C THR A 14 5.78 4.19 -5.31
N ILE A 15 5.33 5.42 -5.55
CA ILE A 15 4.14 5.96 -4.88
C ILE A 15 2.89 5.50 -5.65
N LEU A 16 2.01 4.80 -4.96
CA LEU A 16 0.79 4.19 -5.48
C LEU A 16 -0.48 4.95 -5.08
N ALA A 17 -0.44 5.72 -4.00
CA ALA A 17 -1.53 6.59 -3.54
C ALA A 17 -0.97 7.80 -2.76
N PRO A 18 -1.75 8.89 -2.58
CA PRO A 18 -3.12 9.10 -3.05
C PRO A 18 -3.23 9.19 -4.58
N LYS A 19 -4.43 8.92 -5.10
CA LYS A 19 -4.76 8.91 -6.54
C LYS A 19 -5.92 9.85 -6.90
N GLY A 20 -6.78 10.16 -5.93
CA GLY A 20 -7.79 11.21 -6.02
C GLY A 20 -7.24 12.56 -5.56
N THR A 21 -7.94 13.63 -5.90
CA THR A 21 -7.64 15.01 -5.44
C THR A 21 -8.37 15.37 -4.15
N ARG A 22 -9.38 14.59 -3.77
CA ARG A 22 -10.15 14.75 -2.54
C ARG A 22 -10.63 13.39 -2.03
N TYR A 23 -10.60 13.23 -0.72
CA TYR A 23 -11.22 12.14 0.04
C TYR A 23 -12.01 12.72 1.21
N ASP A 24 -13.01 11.97 1.66
CA ASP A 24 -13.82 12.33 2.82
C ASP A 24 -13.14 11.95 4.14
N ASP A 25 -12.41 10.82 4.14
CA ASP A 25 -11.58 10.40 5.27
C ASP A 25 -10.12 10.85 5.08
N ALA A 26 -9.49 11.32 6.16
CA ALA A 26 -8.10 11.74 6.15
C ALA A 26 -7.13 10.56 5.90
N ASN A 27 -7.50 9.37 6.34
CA ASN A 27 -6.72 8.14 6.20
C ASN A 27 -6.49 7.78 4.73
N ASP A 28 -7.45 8.06 3.85
CA ASP A 28 -7.33 7.77 2.41
C ASP A 28 -6.34 8.70 1.67
N TYR A 29 -5.88 9.78 2.31
CA TYR A 29 -4.75 10.57 1.83
C TYR A 29 -3.39 9.92 2.13
N SER A 30 -3.36 8.78 2.84
CA SER A 30 -2.14 8.04 3.15
C SER A 30 -1.28 7.79 1.90
N ILE A 31 0.02 8.06 2.03
CA ILE A 31 0.99 7.74 0.98
C ILE A 31 1.24 6.24 1.00
N VAL A 32 0.75 5.55 -0.04
CA VAL A 32 1.04 4.12 -0.21
C VAL A 32 2.29 3.94 -1.06
N VAL A 33 3.28 3.24 -0.52
CA VAL A 33 4.59 3.05 -1.15
C VAL A 33 4.87 1.56 -1.37
N LYS A 34 5.15 1.19 -2.62
CA LYS A 34 5.83 -0.08 -2.94
C LYS A 34 7.33 0.17 -2.99
N ALA A 35 8.06 -0.41 -2.05
CA ALA A 35 9.52 -0.38 -2.00
C ALA A 35 10.09 -1.74 -2.41
N THR A 36 11.20 -1.73 -3.13
CA THR A 36 11.90 -2.93 -3.58
C THR A 36 13.39 -2.72 -3.37
N TYR A 37 14.04 -3.72 -2.79
CA TYR A 37 15.49 -3.82 -2.67
C TYR A 37 15.88 -5.26 -2.98
N GLU A 38 16.65 -5.45 -4.05
CA GLU A 38 16.98 -6.78 -4.56
C GLU A 38 15.70 -7.62 -4.76
N ASN A 39 15.64 -8.81 -4.14
CA ASN A 39 14.53 -9.76 -4.23
C ASN A 39 13.44 -9.53 -3.18
N THR A 40 13.57 -8.50 -2.34
CA THR A 40 12.61 -8.20 -1.27
C THR A 40 11.81 -6.95 -1.61
N SER A 41 10.49 -7.05 -1.43
CA SER A 41 9.58 -5.93 -1.65
C SER A 41 8.60 -5.75 -0.50
N LEU A 42 8.29 -4.49 -0.20
CA LEU A 42 7.38 -4.08 0.86
C LEU A 42 6.28 -3.23 0.25
N LEU A 43 5.04 -3.47 0.66
CA LEU A 43 3.94 -2.53 0.47
C LEU A 43 3.61 -1.90 1.83
N LEU A 44 3.88 -0.59 1.93
CA LEU A 44 3.58 0.22 3.11
C LEU A 44 2.33 1.04 2.80
N THR A 45 1.22 0.72 3.47
CA THR A 45 -0.08 1.32 3.17
C THR A 45 -0.43 2.53 4.03
N GLY A 46 0.38 2.84 5.06
CA GLY A 46 0.00 3.82 6.07
C GLY A 46 -1.33 3.42 6.71
N ASP A 47 -2.26 4.37 6.76
CA ASP A 47 -3.61 4.15 7.25
C ASP A 47 -4.65 4.08 6.12
N ALA A 48 -4.22 3.90 4.87
CA ALA A 48 -5.12 3.82 3.72
C ALA A 48 -6.29 2.85 3.93
N GLU A 49 -7.49 3.32 3.64
CA GLU A 49 -8.73 2.56 3.78
C GLU A 49 -9.26 2.12 2.41
N ALA A 50 -10.47 1.56 2.41
CA ALA A 50 -11.05 0.89 1.26
C ALA A 50 -11.16 1.78 0.00
N VAL A 51 -11.30 3.11 0.12
CA VAL A 51 -11.37 4.00 -1.06
C VAL A 51 -10.01 4.04 -1.77
N SER A 52 -8.95 4.32 -1.02
CA SER A 52 -7.58 4.34 -1.55
C SER A 52 -7.16 2.96 -2.09
N GLU A 53 -7.48 1.88 -1.39
CA GLU A 53 -7.21 0.50 -1.82
C GLU A 53 -7.85 0.16 -3.17
N ARG A 54 -9.13 0.51 -3.35
CA ARG A 54 -9.84 0.30 -4.63
C ARG A 54 -9.17 1.06 -5.76
N GLN A 55 -8.73 2.29 -5.52
CA GLN A 55 -8.03 3.10 -6.52
C GLN A 55 -6.69 2.46 -6.90
N ILE A 56 -5.92 1.97 -5.92
CA ILE A 56 -4.65 1.27 -6.16
C ILE A 56 -4.86 0.02 -7.00
N VAL A 57 -5.87 -0.81 -6.67
CA VAL A 57 -6.19 -2.04 -7.42
C VAL A 57 -6.64 -1.73 -8.86
N SER A 58 -7.45 -0.69 -9.04
CA SER A 58 -7.92 -0.28 -10.38
C SER A 58 -6.82 0.26 -11.29
N ASN A 59 -5.68 0.69 -10.72
CA ASN A 59 -4.58 1.28 -11.49
C ASN A 59 -3.81 0.27 -12.36
N GLY A 60 -3.98 -1.04 -12.13
CA GLY A 60 -3.29 -2.09 -12.90
C GLY A 60 -1.79 -2.21 -12.61
N SER A 61 -1.29 -1.55 -11.57
CA SER A 61 0.08 -1.76 -11.10
C SER A 61 0.25 -3.16 -10.52
N ASP A 62 1.40 -3.80 -10.76
CA ASP A 62 1.76 -5.01 -10.01
C ASP A 62 1.90 -4.69 -8.52
N LEU A 63 1.04 -5.31 -7.71
CA LEU A 63 1.00 -5.14 -6.25
C LEU A 63 1.67 -6.29 -5.51
N THR A 64 2.19 -7.31 -6.21
CA THR A 64 2.87 -8.45 -5.60
C THR A 64 4.03 -7.97 -4.74
N VAL A 65 4.08 -8.36 -3.47
CA VAL A 65 5.17 -8.00 -2.56
C VAL A 65 5.61 -9.14 -1.65
N THR A 66 6.80 -9.05 -1.07
CA THR A 66 7.24 -9.98 -0.02
C THR A 66 6.50 -9.72 1.28
N VAL A 67 6.43 -8.46 1.70
CA VAL A 67 5.83 -8.03 2.96
C VAL A 67 4.74 -7.01 2.71
N LEU A 68 3.55 -7.26 3.25
CA LEU A 68 2.46 -6.29 3.33
C LEU A 68 2.39 -5.74 4.77
N LYS A 69 2.56 -4.45 4.94
CA LYS A 69 2.09 -3.75 6.15
C LYS A 69 0.63 -3.38 5.92
N VAL A 70 -0.29 -3.92 6.72
CA VAL A 70 -1.73 -3.65 6.59
C VAL A 70 -2.05 -2.19 6.89
N GLY A 71 -3.13 -1.69 6.29
CA GLY A 71 -3.69 -0.38 6.59
C GLY A 71 -4.15 -0.28 8.04
N TYR A 72 -4.11 0.95 8.56
CA TYR A 72 -4.83 1.42 9.75
C TYR A 72 -4.85 0.44 10.92
N HIS A 73 -3.66 0.00 11.31
CA HIS A 73 -3.44 -0.94 12.42
C HIS A 73 -4.20 -2.28 12.33
N GLY A 74 -4.66 -2.67 11.13
CA GLY A 74 -5.50 -3.85 10.93
C GLY A 74 -6.99 -3.61 11.18
N SER A 75 -7.44 -2.35 11.14
CA SER A 75 -8.86 -1.98 11.23
C SER A 75 -9.69 -2.65 10.13
N ARG A 76 -10.95 -2.98 10.44
CA ARG A 76 -11.94 -3.53 9.50
C ARG A 76 -12.26 -2.60 8.32
N ALA A 77 -11.95 -1.30 8.45
CA ALA A 77 -12.10 -0.31 7.38
C ALA A 77 -11.01 -0.42 6.29
N SER A 78 -9.95 -1.20 6.54
CA SER A 78 -8.77 -1.33 5.70
C SER A 78 -8.45 -2.80 5.40
N THR A 79 -7.55 -3.00 4.45
CA THR A 79 -7.02 -4.29 3.99
C THR A 79 -8.13 -5.27 3.62
N GLY A 80 -9.05 -4.82 2.76
CA GLY A 80 -10.15 -5.68 2.32
C GLY A 80 -9.69 -6.86 1.45
N ASP A 81 -10.47 -7.94 1.41
CA ASP A 81 -10.12 -9.21 0.74
C ASP A 81 -9.58 -9.01 -0.68
N ARG A 82 -10.27 -8.21 -1.50
CA ARG A 82 -9.86 -7.93 -2.89
C ARG A 82 -8.50 -7.24 -2.97
N PHE A 83 -8.18 -6.36 -2.02
CA PHE A 83 -6.88 -5.70 -1.98
C PHE A 83 -5.80 -6.71 -1.59
N GLN A 84 -6.03 -7.47 -0.52
CA GLN A 84 -5.11 -8.48 -0.02
C GLN A 84 -4.78 -9.55 -1.08
N ASP A 85 -5.79 -10.04 -1.80
CA ASP A 85 -5.65 -11.01 -2.90
C ASP A 85 -4.79 -10.47 -4.04
N LYS A 86 -4.98 -9.20 -4.40
CA LYS A 86 -4.19 -8.55 -5.46
C LYS A 86 -2.76 -8.26 -5.04
N VAL A 87 -2.53 -8.00 -3.76
CA VAL A 87 -1.19 -7.77 -3.21
C VAL A 87 -0.37 -9.07 -3.13
N ASN A 88 -1.02 -10.24 -3.04
CA ASN A 88 -0.37 -11.57 -3.12
C ASN A 88 1.00 -11.63 -2.39
N HIS A 89 0.95 -11.53 -1.07
CA HIS A 89 2.12 -11.33 -0.21
C HIS A 89 2.53 -12.62 0.51
N LYS A 90 3.78 -12.68 0.98
CA LYS A 90 4.29 -13.82 1.77
C LYS A 90 4.15 -13.61 3.28
N VAL A 91 4.28 -12.36 3.73
CA VAL A 91 4.25 -11.99 5.14
C VAL A 91 3.36 -10.77 5.33
N VAL A 92 2.56 -10.78 6.40
CA VAL A 92 1.77 -9.63 6.87
C VAL A 92 2.40 -9.07 8.13
N VAL A 93 2.49 -7.73 8.20
CA VAL A 93 2.84 -7.00 9.42
C VAL A 93 1.65 -6.14 9.84
N ILE A 94 1.28 -6.24 11.11
CA ILE A 94 0.29 -5.39 11.75
C ILE A 94 1.02 -4.56 12.80
N SER A 95 1.06 -3.24 12.60
CA SER A 95 1.64 -2.30 13.58
C SER A 95 0.50 -1.76 14.41
N VAL A 96 0.27 -2.38 15.55
CA VAL A 96 -0.69 -1.97 16.58
C VAL A 96 0.07 -1.89 17.90
N GLN A 97 -0.38 -1.08 18.84
CA GLN A 97 0.26 -1.05 20.15
C GLN A 97 0.14 -2.41 20.85
N ARG A 98 1.12 -2.72 21.70
CA ARG A 98 0.90 -3.61 22.83
C ARG A 98 0.72 -2.74 24.07
N GLU A 99 -0.24 -3.13 24.90
CA GLU A 99 -0.39 -2.64 26.28
C GLU A 99 0.89 -2.87 27.09
#